data_AF-A0A821LG16-F1
#
_entry.id   AF-A0A821LG16-F1
#
_cell.length_a   1.000
_cell.length_b   1.000
_cell.length_c   1.000
_cell.angle_alpha   90.00
_cell.angle_beta   90.00
_cell.angle_gamma   90.00
#
_symmetry.space_group_name_H-M   'P 1'
#
loop_
_entity.id
_entity.type
_entity.pdbx_description
1 polymer ?
#
loop_
_entity_poly.entity_id
_entity_poly.type
_entity_poly.pdbx_seq_one_letter_code
_entity_poly.pdbx_strand_id
1 'polypeptide(L)'
;MLNSAVNSRWEQSGVTIAGNYEWGDNTNRLQLPEGLFVNDDQTIAIADFGNHRIIQWKVVDKIGRVVAGGMNKDNPLDQLKWPTDVLIDKETDSLIICDQGNRR
;
A
#
# COMPACT_ATOMS: atom_id res chain seq x y z
N MET A 1 -16.00 -19.17 -24.86
CA MET A 1 -14.85 -18.54 -24.18
C MET A 1 -15.06 -17.04 -24.26
N LEU A 2 -15.45 -16.40 -23.15
CA LEU A 2 -15.75 -14.97 -23.13
C LEU A 2 -14.44 -14.20 -22.93
N ASN A 3 -13.99 -13.53 -23.99
CA ASN A 3 -13.04 -12.43 -23.92
C ASN A 3 -13.72 -11.27 -23.19
N SER A 4 -13.56 -11.17 -21.88
CA SER A 4 -13.81 -9.90 -21.18
C SER A 4 -12.56 -9.05 -21.33
N ALA A 5 -12.44 -8.38 -22.48
CA ALA A 5 -11.47 -7.31 -22.61
C ALA A 5 -11.75 -6.31 -21.48
N VAL A 6 -10.80 -6.17 -20.56
CA VAL A 6 -10.86 -5.13 -19.53
C VAL A 6 -10.96 -3.81 -20.28
N ASN A 7 -12.11 -3.14 -20.16
CA ASN A 7 -12.31 -1.83 -20.75
C ASN A 7 -11.53 -0.83 -19.89
N SER A 8 -10.22 -0.74 -20.10
CA SER A 8 -9.27 0.07 -19.33
C SER A 8 -9.42 1.58 -19.59
N ARG A 9 -10.60 2.04 -20.01
CA ARG A 9 -10.91 3.46 -20.10
C ARG A 9 -11.35 3.91 -18.72
N TRP A 10 -10.72 4.95 -18.21
CA TRP A 10 -11.11 5.61 -16.96
C TRP A 10 -12.62 5.89 -16.98
N GLU A 11 -13.36 5.28 -16.05
CA GLU A 11 -14.74 5.69 -15.78
C GLU A 11 -14.70 6.93 -14.87
N GLN A 12 -15.49 7.94 -15.22
CA GLN A 12 -15.54 9.21 -14.49
C GLN A 12 -16.14 9.06 -13.07
N SER A 13 -16.62 7.86 -12.72
CA SER A 13 -17.20 7.47 -11.43
C SER A 13 -16.31 6.51 -10.63
N GLY A 14 -15.02 6.83 -10.50
CA GLY A 14 -14.11 6.08 -9.63
C GLY A 14 -14.55 6.10 -8.17
N VAL A 15 -14.19 5.04 -7.42
CA VAL A 15 -14.45 4.93 -5.98
C VAL A 15 -13.13 5.00 -5.22
N THR A 16 -13.08 5.73 -4.11
CA THR A 16 -11.95 5.72 -3.20
C THR A 16 -11.91 4.42 -2.43
N ILE A 17 -10.81 3.68 -2.58
CA ILE A 17 -10.58 2.42 -1.86
C ILE A 17 -9.69 2.63 -0.63
N ALA A 18 -8.73 3.55 -0.71
CA ALA A 18 -7.76 3.81 0.35
C ALA A 18 -7.56 5.32 0.58
N GLY A 19 -7.34 5.69 1.83
CA GLY A 19 -7.27 7.10 2.27
C GLY A 19 -8.64 7.77 2.37
N ASN A 20 -8.65 8.99 2.90
CA ASN A 20 -9.87 9.78 3.14
C ASN A 20 -9.74 11.25 2.68
N TYR A 21 -8.87 11.52 1.71
CA TYR A 21 -8.55 12.86 1.18
C TYR A 21 -7.81 13.80 2.15
N GLU A 22 -7.37 13.32 3.31
CA GLU A 22 -6.59 14.09 4.26
C GLU A 22 -5.20 13.47 4.48
N TRP A 23 -4.20 14.32 4.73
CA TRP A 23 -2.88 13.88 5.15
C TRP A 23 -2.87 13.52 6.63
N GLY A 24 -2.04 12.55 7.00
CA GLY A 24 -1.78 12.15 8.37
C GLY A 24 -1.35 10.69 8.47
N ASP A 25 -1.06 10.28 9.69
CA ASP A 25 -0.48 8.98 10.05
C ASP A 25 -1.52 7.98 10.61
N ASN A 26 -2.76 8.42 10.84
CA ASN A 26 -3.85 7.51 11.17
C ASN A 26 -4.04 6.46 10.07
N THR A 27 -4.55 5.29 10.44
CA THR A 27 -4.69 4.16 9.52
C THR A 27 -5.75 4.36 8.44
N ASN A 28 -6.59 5.38 8.54
CA ASN A 28 -7.52 5.78 7.47
C ASN A 28 -6.96 6.87 6.54
N ARG A 29 -5.71 7.33 6.76
CA ARG A 29 -5.05 8.41 6.03
C ARG A 29 -3.78 7.90 5.33
N LEU A 30 -3.38 8.62 4.30
CA LEU A 30 -2.14 8.39 3.54
C LEU A 30 -1.36 9.71 3.49
N GLN A 31 -0.03 9.62 3.42
CA GLN A 31 0.87 10.75 3.28
C GLN A 31 1.87 10.49 2.16
N LEU A 32 1.65 11.15 1.02
CA LEU A 32 2.47 11.01 -0.20
C LEU A 32 2.60 9.56 -0.69
N PRO A 33 1.51 8.78 -0.85
CA PRO A 33 1.63 7.39 -1.30
C PRO A 33 2.29 7.31 -2.70
N GLU A 34 3.18 6.34 -2.88
CA GLU A 34 3.89 6.13 -4.16
C GLU A 34 3.42 4.83 -4.85
N GLY A 35 4.17 3.74 -4.70
CA GLY A 35 3.85 2.44 -5.30
C GLY A 35 2.74 1.68 -4.59
N LEU A 36 2.08 0.78 -5.34
CA LEU A 36 1.06 -0.13 -4.82
C LEU A 36 1.09 -1.47 -5.52
N PHE A 37 0.63 -2.49 -4.81
CA PHE A 37 0.38 -3.83 -5.34
C PHE A 37 -1.06 -4.24 -5.05
N VAL A 38 -1.72 -4.86 -6.02
CA VAL A 38 -3.06 -5.43 -5.87
C VAL A 38 -2.97 -6.95 -5.97
N ASN A 39 -3.36 -7.64 -4.91
CA ASN A 39 -3.41 -9.09 -4.86
C ASN A 39 -4.71 -9.65 -5.48
N ASP A 40 -4.75 -10.96 -5.75
CA ASP A 40 -5.90 -11.61 -6.41
C ASP A 40 -7.20 -11.51 -5.58
N ASP A 41 -7.08 -11.40 -4.26
CA ASP A 41 -8.20 -11.20 -3.33
C ASP A 41 -8.64 -9.72 -3.22
N GLN A 42 -8.11 -8.85 -4.08
CA GLN A 42 -8.31 -7.39 -4.08
C GLN A 42 -7.79 -6.70 -2.81
N THR A 43 -6.89 -7.35 -2.06
CA THR A 43 -6.10 -6.65 -1.04
C THR A 43 -5.06 -5.76 -1.73
N ILE A 44 -5.02 -4.49 -1.36
CA ILE A 44 -4.10 -3.48 -1.88
C ILE A 44 -3.05 -3.21 -0.82
N ALA A 45 -1.76 -3.38 -1.16
CA ALA A 45 -0.65 -2.91 -0.36
C ALA A 45 -0.13 -1.59 -0.95
N ILE A 46 0.09 -0.58 -0.11
CA ILE A 46 0.49 0.75 -0.53
C ILE A 46 1.77 1.14 0.21
N ALA A 47 2.77 1.63 -0.54
CA ALA A 47 3.93 2.31 0.01
C ALA A 47 3.52 3.73 0.42
N ASP A 48 3.22 3.91 1.71
CA ASP A 48 2.83 5.18 2.30
C ASP A 48 4.10 5.95 2.70
N PHE A 49 4.77 6.46 1.68
CA PHE A 49 6.14 7.03 1.72
C PHE A 49 6.35 8.00 2.88
N GLY A 50 5.45 8.98 3.02
CA GLY A 50 5.57 10.06 4.00
C GLY A 50 5.31 9.59 5.43
N ASN A 51 4.65 8.45 5.60
CA ASN A 51 4.41 7.81 6.90
C ASN A 51 5.39 6.66 7.18
N HIS A 52 6.38 6.43 6.31
CA HIS A 52 7.44 5.46 6.53
C HIS A 52 6.91 4.04 6.75
N ARG A 53 5.86 3.63 6.03
CA ARG A 53 5.16 2.36 6.26
C ARG A 53 4.64 1.72 4.97
N ILE A 54 4.39 0.41 5.04
CA ILE A 54 3.47 -0.27 4.13
C ILE A 54 2.15 -0.46 4.85
N ILE A 55 1.06 -0.04 4.20
CA ILE A 55 -0.31 -0.20 4.72
C ILE A 55 -1.15 -1.00 3.73
N GLN A 56 -1.91 -1.96 4.25
CA GLN A 56 -2.82 -2.80 3.47
C GLN A 56 -4.27 -2.33 3.62
N TRP A 57 -5.04 -2.42 2.54
CA TRP A 57 -6.48 -2.13 2.48
C TRP A 57 -7.21 -3.24 1.73
N LYS A 58 -8.38 -3.63 2.22
CA LYS A 58 -9.36 -4.31 1.37
C LYS A 58 -10.35 -3.31 0.82
N VAL A 59 -10.94 -3.62 -0.34
CA VAL A 59 -11.93 -2.78 -1.04
C VAL A 59 -13.09 -2.31 -0.13
N VAL A 60 -13.47 -3.12 0.86
CA VAL A 60 -14.58 -2.84 1.78
C VAL A 60 -14.17 -2.13 3.07
N ASP A 61 -12.87 -2.05 3.36
CA ASP A 61 -12.37 -1.54 4.63
C ASP A 61 -12.37 -0.01 4.67
N LYS A 62 -12.68 0.56 5.84
CA LYS A 62 -12.60 2.01 6.08
C LYS A 62 -11.26 2.47 6.64
N ILE A 63 -10.45 1.52 7.11
CA ILE A 63 -9.14 1.76 7.69
C ILE A 63 -8.16 0.72 7.12
N GLY A 64 -6.92 1.13 6.91
CA GLY A 64 -5.86 0.23 6.55
C GLY A 64 -5.24 -0.46 7.76
N ARG A 65 -4.41 -1.47 7.48
CA ARG A 65 -3.61 -2.18 8.47
C ARG A 65 -2.13 -2.00 8.14
N VAL A 66 -1.35 -1.45 9.05
CA VAL A 66 0.11 -1.37 8.88
C VAL A 66 0.69 -2.78 8.92
N VAL A 67 1.50 -3.13 7.91
CA VAL A 67 2.10 -4.47 7.80
C VAL A 67 3.63 -4.45 7.82
N ALA A 68 4.25 -3.30 7.59
CA ALA A 68 5.69 -3.06 7.75
C ALA A 68 5.97 -1.58 8.02
N GLY A 69 7.05 -1.28 8.74
CA GLY A 69 7.42 0.09 9.10
C GLY A 69 6.44 0.79 10.05
N GLY A 70 6.37 2.11 9.95
CA GLY A 70 5.59 3.01 10.80
C GLY A 70 6.38 3.54 11.99
N MET A 71 5.87 4.53 12.71
CA MET A 71 6.66 5.26 13.73
C MET A 71 6.91 4.52 15.06
N ASN A 72 6.61 3.23 15.17
CA ASN A 72 6.85 2.43 16.38
C ASN A 72 8.32 2.03 16.49
N LYS A 73 9.06 2.77 17.33
CA LYS A 73 10.53 2.70 17.47
C LYS A 73 11.07 1.42 18.12
N ASP A 74 10.20 0.51 18.55
CA ASP A 74 10.58 -0.64 19.36
C ASP A 74 11.32 -1.72 18.56
N ASN A 75 11.21 -1.72 17.23
CA ASN A 75 12.04 -2.58 16.36
C ASN A 75 12.69 -1.79 15.20
N PRO A 76 13.95 -1.33 15.34
CA PRO A 76 14.63 -0.57 14.30
C PRO A 76 14.96 -1.38 13.04
N LEU A 77 14.97 -2.72 13.09
CA LEU A 77 15.22 -3.56 11.90
C LEU A 77 14.04 -3.55 10.92
N ASP A 78 12.84 -3.37 11.45
CA ASP A 78 11.58 -3.33 10.69
C ASP A 78 11.21 -1.90 10.25
N GLN A 79 12.06 -0.91 10.58
CA GLN A 79 11.81 0.48 10.24
C GLN A 79 12.11 0.78 8.78
N LEU A 80 11.10 1.24 8.07
CA LEU A 80 11.22 1.73 6.71
C LEU A 80 11.56 3.22 6.71
N LYS A 81 12.21 3.67 5.66
CA LYS A 81 12.50 5.07 5.42
C LYS A 81 12.19 5.40 3.99
N TRP A 82 11.11 6.17 3.78
CA TRP A 82 10.68 6.59 2.45
C TRP A 82 10.49 5.40 1.50
N PRO A 83 9.67 4.40 1.85
CA PRO A 83 9.41 3.28 0.95
C PRO A 83 8.72 3.78 -0.31
N THR A 84 9.21 3.37 -1.48
CA THR A 84 8.71 3.88 -2.77
C THR A 84 7.85 2.87 -3.50
N ASP A 85 8.06 1.58 -3.28
CA ASP A 85 7.30 0.52 -3.93
C ASP A 85 7.21 -0.75 -3.09
N VAL A 86 6.22 -1.59 -3.39
CA VAL A 86 5.94 -2.83 -2.68
C VAL A 86 5.42 -3.91 -3.64
N LEU A 87 5.88 -5.14 -3.45
CA LEU A 87 5.42 -6.33 -4.15
C LEU A 87 5.17 -7.45 -3.14
N ILE A 88 4.26 -8.36 -3.47
CA ILE A 88 4.07 -9.61 -2.73
C ILE A 88 4.56 -10.76 -3.63
N ASP A 89 5.59 -11.46 -3.17
CA ASP A 89 6.00 -12.72 -3.77
C ASP A 89 5.02 -13.82 -3.31
N LYS A 90 4.17 -14.26 -4.23
CA LYS A 90 3.14 -15.27 -3.95
C LYS A 90 3.71 -16.67 -3.74
N GLU A 91 4.93 -16.95 -4.19
CA GLU A 91 5.54 -18.27 -3.98
C GLU A 91 6.04 -18.43 -2.55
N THR A 92 6.59 -17.34 -1.97
CA THR A 92 7.18 -17.34 -0.63
C THR A 92 6.33 -16.66 0.43
N ASP A 93 5.18 -16.07 0.04
CA ASP A 93 4.33 -15.21 0.88
C ASP A 93 5.11 -14.06 1.54
N SER A 94 6.09 -13.51 0.80
CA SER A 94 6.99 -12.47 1.29
C SER A 94 6.64 -11.09 0.74
N LEU A 95 6.80 -10.06 1.58
CA LEU A 95 6.69 -8.66 1.18
C LEU A 95 8.06 -8.13 0.75
N ILE A 96 8.16 -7.70 -0.50
CA ILE A 96 9.38 -7.10 -1.06
C ILE A 96 9.15 -5.59 -1.13
N ILE A 97 10.02 -4.81 -0.52
CA ILE A 97 9.85 -3.35 -0.36
C ILE A 97 11.09 -2.65 -0.89
N CYS A 98 10.90 -1.61 -1.71
CA CYS A 98 11.95 -0.67 -2.06
C CYS A 98 12.07 0.38 -0.95
N ASP A 99 13.05 0.24 -0.05
CA ASP A 99 13.22 1.07 1.14
C ASP A 99 14.29 2.16 0.88
N GLN A 100 13.91 3.13 0.04
CA GLN A 100 14.81 4.11 -0.59
C GLN A 100 15.72 4.84 0.42
N GLY A 101 15.15 5.32 1.52
CA GLY A 101 15.88 6.10 2.52
C GLY A 101 16.89 5.29 3.32
N ASN A 102 16.69 3.97 3.40
CA ASN A 102 17.64 3.02 3.98
C ASN A 102 18.57 2.39 2.93
N ARG A 103 18.35 2.66 1.64
CA ARG A 103 19.14 2.16 0.50
C ARG A 103 19.15 0.63 0.41
N ARG A 104 17.99 0.00 0.65
CA ARG A 104 17.79 -1.45 0.59
C ARG A 104 16.51 -1.82 -0.15
#